data_AF-A0A151AIY7-F1
#
_entry.id   AF-A0A151AIY7-F1
#
_cell.length_a   1.000
_cell.length_b   1.000
_cell.length_c   1.000
_cell.angle_alpha   90.00
_cell.angle_beta   90.00
_cell.angle_gamma   90.00
#
_symmetry.space_group_name_H-M   'P 1'
#
loop_
_entity.id
_entity.type
_entity.pdbx_description
1 polymer ?
#
loop_
_entity_poly.entity_id
_entity_poly.type
_entity_poly.pdbx_seq_one_letter_code
_entity_poly.pdbx_strand_id
1 'polypeptide(L)'
;MAHLGILDMIGLAASLVFALPVGVFGLNRLLDGQTILGGGLIVVAVAMVWLPQKLTTPMDLPADLAGAAVGKVAKTPEETDEPDRSE
;
A
#
# COMPACT_ATOMS: atom_id res chain seq x y z
N MET A 1 -4.92 23.64 -0.33
CA MET A 1 -5.14 22.69 0.77
C MET A 1 -6.20 21.72 0.29
N ALA A 2 -5.85 20.45 0.08
CA ALA A 2 -6.82 19.45 -0.35
C ALA A 2 -7.90 19.31 0.73
N HIS A 3 -9.17 19.58 0.40
CA HIS A 3 -10.26 19.27 1.30
C HIS A 3 -10.38 17.75 1.36
N LEU A 4 -10.14 17.16 2.54
CA LEU A 4 -10.43 15.75 2.77
C LEU A 4 -11.92 15.54 2.54
N GLY A 5 -12.26 14.79 1.49
CA GLY A 5 -13.65 14.48 1.18
C GLY A 5 -14.27 13.66 2.31
N ILE A 6 -15.59 13.77 2.50
CA ILE A 6 -16.30 13.02 3.55
C ILE A 6 -16.06 11.51 3.41
N LEU A 7 -15.96 11.01 2.17
CA LEU A 7 -15.69 9.61 1.90
C LEU A 7 -14.30 9.16 2.40
N ASP A 8 -13.32 10.05 2.31
CA ASP A 8 -11.96 9.81 2.74
C ASP A 8 -11.87 9.82 4.28
N MET A 9 -12.61 10.71 4.94
CA MET A 9 -12.82 10.67 6.40
C MET A 9 -13.50 9.37 6.86
N ILE A 10 -14.50 8.89 6.12
CA ILE A 10 -15.19 7.63 6.43
C ILE A 10 -14.24 6.44 6.27
N GLY A 11 -13.43 6.42 5.20
CA GLY A 11 -12.41 5.38 4.98
C GLY A 11 -11.38 5.35 6.11
N LEU A 12 -10.88 6.52 6.50
CA LEU A 12 -9.96 6.65 7.63
C LEU A 12 -10.63 6.19 8.94
N ALA A 13 -11.85 6.64 9.24
CA ALA A 13 -12.58 6.26 10.44
C ALA A 13 -12.82 4.74 10.50
N ALA A 14 -13.19 4.11 9.39
CA ALA A 14 -13.36 2.67 9.30
C ALA A 14 -12.06 1.92 9.61
N SER A 15 -10.92 2.39 9.11
CA SER A 15 -9.61 1.80 9.44
C SER A 15 -9.27 1.95 10.93
N LEU A 16 -9.57 3.12 11.51
CA LEU A 16 -9.27 3.44 12.90
C LEU A 16 -10.06 2.58 13.88
N VAL A 17 -11.29 2.17 13.55
CA VAL A 17 -12.08 1.24 14.36
C VAL A 17 -11.30 -0.05 14.65
N PHE A 18 -10.44 -0.50 13.73
CA PHE A 18 -9.58 -1.67 13.92
C PHE A 18 -8.20 -1.32 14.46
N ALA A 19 -7.60 -0.22 13.98
CA ALA A 19 -6.25 0.16 14.38
C ALA A 19 -6.16 0.58 15.86
N LEU A 20 -7.19 1.25 16.39
CA LEU A 20 -7.20 1.72 17.78
C LEU A 20 -7.13 0.58 18.80
N PRO A 21 -7.98 -0.47 18.74
CA PRO A 21 -7.83 -1.63 19.63
C PRO A 21 -6.44 -2.25 19.61
N VAL A 22 -5.85 -2.43 18.43
CA VAL A 22 -4.51 -3.01 18.25
C VAL A 22 -3.44 -2.08 18.84
N GLY A 23 -3.53 -0.78 18.56
CA GLY A 23 -2.59 0.22 19.04
C GLY A 23 -2.62 0.37 20.56
N VAL A 24 -3.81 0.41 21.17
CA VAL A 24 -3.97 0.47 22.63
C VAL A 24 -3.42 -0.79 23.29
N PHE A 25 -3.72 -1.97 22.73
CA PHE A 25 -3.17 -3.23 23.25
C PHE A 25 -1.64 -3.29 23.12
N GLY A 26 -1.09 -2.87 21.98
CA GLY A 26 0.34 -2.78 21.74
C GLY A 26 1.04 -1.80 22.70
N LEU A 27 0.42 -0.63 22.92
CA LEU A 27 0.92 0.36 23.86
C LEU A 27 0.95 -0.18 25.30
N ASN A 28 -0.12 -0.84 25.75
CA ASN A 28 -0.13 -1.50 27.05
C ASN A 28 0.99 -2.55 27.17
N ARG A 29 1.22 -3.36 26.13
CA ARG A 29 2.33 -4.32 26.13
C ARG A 29 3.71 -3.67 26.18
N LEU A 30 3.87 -2.51 25.56
CA LEU A 30 5.10 -1.74 25.66
C LEU A 30 5.31 -1.22 27.09
N LEU A 31 4.25 -0.72 27.72
CA LEU A 31 4.25 -0.27 29.12
C LEU A 31 4.50 -1.43 30.10
N ASP A 32 4.06 -2.65 29.77
CA ASP A 32 4.34 -3.88 30.51
C ASP A 32 5.78 -4.40 30.32
N GLY A 33 6.63 -3.71 29.55
CA GLY A 33 8.01 -4.10 29.27
C GLY A 33 8.18 -5.13 28.15
N GLN A 34 7.10 -5.53 27.47
CA GLN A 34 7.14 -6.45 26.33
C GLN A 34 7.43 -5.69 25.04
N THR A 35 8.64 -5.15 24.91
CA THR A 35 9.01 -4.20 23.84
C THR A 35 8.86 -4.77 22.44
N ILE A 36 9.23 -6.04 22.21
CA ILE A 36 9.12 -6.67 20.89
C ILE A 36 7.66 -6.82 20.48
N LEU A 37 6.82 -7.37 21.37
CA LEU A 37 5.41 -7.59 21.08
C LEU A 37 4.65 -6.26 20.96
N GLY A 38 4.83 -5.36 21.93
CA GLY A 38 4.19 -4.05 21.93
C GLY A 38 4.61 -3.22 20.72
N GLY A 39 5.91 -3.13 20.45
CA GLY A 39 6.44 -2.43 19.27
C GLY A 39 5.94 -3.00 17.96
N GLY A 40 5.92 -4.34 17.81
CA GLY A 40 5.38 -5.01 16.64
C GLY A 40 3.91 -4.69 16.40
N LEU A 41 3.09 -4.68 17.46
CA LEU A 41 1.68 -4.33 17.38
C LEU A 41 1.45 -2.85 17.01
N ILE A 42 2.28 -1.94 17.51
CA ILE A 42 2.23 -0.53 17.12
C ILE A 42 2.56 -0.37 15.63
N VAL A 43 3.58 -1.07 15.13
CA VAL A 43 3.92 -1.05 13.70
C VAL A 43 2.74 -1.57 12.87
N VAL A 44 2.11 -2.66 13.29
CA VAL A 44 0.92 -3.20 12.61
C VAL A 44 -0.23 -2.19 12.62
N ALA A 45 -0.52 -1.54 13.75
CA ALA A 45 -1.58 -0.54 13.85
C ALA A 45 -1.34 0.65 12.91
N VAL A 46 -0.10 1.14 12.82
CA VAL A 46 0.27 2.21 11.87
C VAL A 46 0.15 1.72 10.43
N ALA A 47 0.61 0.52 10.13
CA ALA A 47 0.51 -0.08 8.80
C ALA A 47 -0.95 -0.25 8.36
N MET A 48 -1.85 -0.64 9.26
CA MET A 48 -3.29 -0.75 8.98
C MET A 48 -3.90 0.57 8.49
N VAL A 49 -3.37 1.71 8.91
CA VAL A 49 -3.85 3.03 8.48
C VAL A 49 -3.09 3.52 7.24
N TRP A 50 -1.78 3.32 7.19
CA TRP A 50 -0.90 3.94 6.18
C TRP A 50 -0.76 3.13 4.88
N LEU A 51 -0.75 1.79 4.98
CA LEU A 51 -0.62 0.89 3.85
C LEU A 51 -1.78 0.97 2.84
N PRO A 52 -3.07 1.01 3.25
CA PRO A 52 -4.17 1.13 2.29
C PRO A 52 -4.14 2.47 1.54
N GLN A 53 -3.70 3.56 2.16
CA GLN A 53 -3.63 4.86 1.46
C GLN A 53 -2.67 4.85 0.27
N LYS A 54 -1.64 3.99 0.28
CA LYS A 54 -0.65 3.90 -0.80
C LYS A 54 -0.93 2.82 -1.84
N LEU A 55 -1.68 1.77 -1.47
CA LEU A 55 -1.98 0.62 -2.33
C LEU A 55 -3.43 0.57 -2.80
N THR A 56 -4.30 1.38 -2.21
CA THR A 56 -5.74 1.39 -2.46
C THR A 56 -6.15 2.68 -3.14
N THR A 57 -5.37 3.18 -4.12
CA THR A 57 -5.96 4.03 -5.15
C THR A 57 -6.91 3.12 -5.93
N PRO A 58 -8.23 3.15 -5.68
CA PRO A 58 -9.11 2.04 -6.04
C PRO A 58 -9.28 1.90 -7.55
N MET A 59 -8.99 2.97 -8.31
CA MET A 59 -9.07 3.01 -9.77
C MET A 59 -7.77 2.62 -10.46
N ASP A 60 -6.62 2.78 -9.81
CA ASP A 60 -5.34 2.65 -10.53
C ASP A 60 -4.89 1.20 -10.58
N LEU A 61 -5.15 0.39 -9.55
CA LEU A 61 -4.70 -1.01 -9.53
C LEU A 61 -5.34 -1.88 -10.64
N PRO A 62 -6.65 -1.80 -10.92
CA PRO A 62 -7.26 -2.51 -12.05
C PRO A 62 -6.82 -1.94 -13.40
N ALA A 63 -6.66 -0.62 -13.50
CA ALA A 63 -6.27 0.08 -14.72
C ALA A 63 -4.80 -0.23 -15.11
N ASP A 64 -3.89 -0.24 -14.14
CA ASP A 64 -2.48 -0.60 -14.33
C ASP A 64 -2.33 -2.07 -14.72
N LEU A 65 -3.12 -2.97 -14.12
CA LEU A 65 -3.10 -4.39 -14.50
C LEU A 65 -3.66 -4.61 -15.91
N ALA A 66 -4.74 -3.90 -16.28
CA ALA A 66 -5.27 -3.95 -17.65
C ALA A 66 -4.27 -3.37 -18.66
N GLY A 67 -3.65 -2.23 -18.36
CA GLY A 67 -2.62 -1.62 -19.18
C GLY A 67 -1.38 -2.50 -19.34
N ALA A 68 -0.93 -3.16 -18.27
CA ALA A 68 0.18 -4.10 -18.30
C ALA A 68 -0.13 -5.33 -19.16
N ALA A 69 -1.34 -5.88 -19.07
CA ALA A 69 -1.77 -7.00 -19.91
C ALA A 69 -1.82 -6.61 -21.40
N VAL A 70 -2.36 -5.44 -21.71
CA VAL A 70 -2.40 -4.91 -23.09
C VAL A 70 -1.00 -4.60 -23.62
N GLY A 71 -0.15 -3.96 -22.82
CA GLY A 71 1.23 -3.65 -23.19
C GLY A 71 2.10 -4.90 -23.42
N LYS A 72 1.85 -5.99 -22.67
CA LYS A 72 2.50 -7.29 -22.87
C LYS A 72 2.01 -8.03 -24.12
N VAL A 73 0.75 -7.86 -24.51
CA VAL A 73 0.23 -8.39 -25.78
C VAL A 73 0.71 -7.56 -26.98
N ALA A 74 0.84 -6.24 -26.80
CA ALA A 74 1.32 -5.34 -27.86
C ALA A 74 2.84 -5.42 -28.09
N LYS A 75 3.65 -5.70 -27.05
CA LYS A 75 5.09 -5.98 -27.22
C LYS A 75 5.31 -7.41 -27.75
N THR A 76 5.31 -7.52 -29.07
CA THR A 76 5.94 -8.65 -29.79
C THR A 76 7.47 -8.57 -29.59
N PRO A 77 8.21 -9.69 -29.49
CA PRO A 77 9.63 -9.68 -29.14
C PRO A 77 10.50 -9.16 -30.28
N GLU A 78 10.68 -7.84 -30.37
CA GLU A 78 11.73 -7.21 -31.17
C GLU A 78 12.51 -6.24 -30.29
N GLU A 79 13.31 -6.78 -29.38
CA GLU A 79 14.48 -6.09 -28.81
C GLU A 79 15.56 -7.16 -28.62
N THR A 80 16.16 -7.57 -29.74
CA THR A 80 17.54 -8.08 -29.74
C THR A 80 18.32 -7.08 -30.55
N ASP A 81 19.12 -6.29 -29.84
CA ASP A 81 20.14 -5.39 -30.39
C ASP A 81 20.72 -5.95 -31.68
N GLU A 82 20.50 -5.26 -32.79
CA GLU A 82 21.37 -5.34 -33.96
C GLU A 82 22.69 -4.63 -33.61
N PRO A 83 23.82 -5.33 -33.45
CA PRO A 83 25.10 -4.68 -33.54
C PRO A 83 25.39 -4.51 -35.03
N ASP A 84 25.13 -3.30 -35.50
CA ASP A 84 25.78 -2.70 -36.66
C ASP A 84 27.27 -3.09 -36.73
N ARG A 85 27.63 -3.89 -37.74
CA ARG A 85 29.00 -3.97 -38.26
C ARG A 85 29.00 -4.46 -39.71
N SER A 86 29.02 -3.46 -40.59
CA SER A 86 29.72 -3.43 -41.88
C SER A 86 30.89 -4.43 -42.02
N GLU A 87 30.90 -5.21 -43.10
CA GLU A 87 32.07 -5.51 -43.96
C GLU A 87 31.66 -6.23 -45.26
#